data_AF-A0A928MUF3-F1
#
_entry.id   AF-A0A928MUF3-F1
#
_cell.length_a   1.000
_cell.length_b   1.000
_cell.length_c   1.000
_cell.angle_alpha   90.00
_cell.angle_beta   90.00
_cell.angle_gamma   90.00
#
_symmetry.space_group_name_H-M   'P 1'
#
loop_
_entity.id
_entity.type
_entity.pdbx_description
1 polymer ?
#
loop_
_entity_poly.entity_id
_entity_poly.type
_entity_poly.pdbx_seq_one_letter_code
_entity_poly.pdbx_strand_id
1 'polypeptide(L)' 'MKEKVLMKGNEALAEAAIMAGCKHYFGYPITPQTEVAAYMAKRLPKV' A
#
# COMPACT_ATOMS: atom_id res chain seq x y z
N MET A 1 -17.56 13.43 8.23
CA MET A 1 -17.51 12.11 7.57
C MET A 1 -16.12 11.94 7.00
N LYS A 2 -15.50 10.75 7.09
CA LYS A 2 -14.21 10.50 6.41
C LYS A 2 -14.36 10.75 4.91
N GLU A 3 -13.37 11.38 4.31
CA GLU A 3 -13.33 11.65 2.87
C GLU A 3 -13.32 10.32 2.11
N LYS A 4 -14.16 10.19 1.07
CA LYS A 4 -14.20 9.01 0.23
C LYS A 4 -13.15 9.17 -0.87
N VAL A 5 -12.22 8.23 -0.95
CA VAL A 5 -11.16 8.21 -1.96
C VAL A 5 -11.40 7.05 -2.91
N LEU A 6 -11.36 7.31 -4.22
CA LEU A 6 -11.31 6.24 -5.23
C LEU A 6 -9.88 5.71 -5.31
N MET A 7 -9.70 4.43 -5.01
CA MET A 7 -8.38 3.80 -4.91
C MET A 7 -8.43 2.38 -5.47
N LYS A 8 -7.32 1.90 -6.05
CA LYS A 8 -7.21 0.49 -6.46
C LYS A 8 -7.15 -0.44 -5.25
N GLY A 9 -7.63 -1.68 -5.38
CA GLY A 9 -7.63 -2.63 -4.27
C GLY A 9 -6.24 -2.92 -3.69
N ASN A 10 -5.23 -3.06 -4.54
CA ASN A 10 -3.84 -3.25 -4.11
C ASN A 10 -3.29 -2.07 -3.29
N GLU A 11 -3.58 -0.84 -3.74
CA GLU A 11 -3.17 0.38 -3.06
C GLU A 11 -3.89 0.53 -1.72
N ALA A 12 -5.19 0.19 -1.68
CA ALA A 12 -5.99 0.23 -0.46
C ALA A 12 -5.50 -0.77 0.59
N LEU A 13 -5.13 -1.98 0.17
CA LEU A 13 -4.50 -2.96 1.06
C LEU A 13 -3.17 -2.44 1.61
N ALA A 14 -2.33 -1.85 0.75
CA ALA A 14 -1.04 -1.33 1.16
C ALA A 14 -1.18 -0.16 2.15
N GLU A 15 -2.04 0.81 1.87
CA GLU A 15 -2.32 1.94 2.77
C GLU A 15 -2.88 1.44 4.10
N ALA A 16 -3.80 0.46 4.09
CA ALA A 16 -4.34 -0.11 5.31
C ALA A 16 -3.26 -0.76 6.19
N ALA A 17 -2.33 -1.51 5.59
CA ALA A 17 -1.20 -2.09 6.32
C ALA A 17 -0.27 -1.01 6.89
N ILE A 18 0.00 0.07 6.16
CA ILE A 18 0.76 1.23 6.66
C ILE A 18 0.04 1.87 7.85
N MET A 19 -1.27 2.13 7.73
CA MET A 19 -2.08 2.69 8.82
C MET A 19 -2.12 1.78 10.06
N ALA A 20 -2.00 0.47 9.86
CA ALA A 20 -1.90 -0.52 10.94
C ALA A 20 -0.51 -0.57 11.63
N GLY A 21 0.45 0.26 11.20
CA GLY A 21 1.79 0.34 11.78
C GLY A 21 2.81 -0.60 11.14
N CYS A 22 2.57 -1.09 9.92
CA CYS A 22 3.60 -1.78 9.15
C CYS A 22 4.82 -0.88 8.95
N LYS A 23 6.02 -1.40 9.25
CA LYS A 23 7.29 -0.66 9.14
C LYS A 23 8.20 -1.17 8.03
N HIS A 24 8.02 -2.42 7.63
CA HIS A 24 8.85 -3.09 6.65
C HIS A 24 7.96 -3.91 5.72
N TYR A 25 8.20 -3.82 4.43
CA TYR A 25 7.51 -4.60 3.42
C TYR A 25 8.55 -5.23 2.49
N PHE A 26 8.43 -6.54 2.28
CA PHE A 26 9.30 -7.31 1.40
C PHE A 26 8.42 -7.91 0.31
N GLY A 27 8.68 -7.54 -0.94
CA GLY A 27 7.85 -7.97 -2.08
C GLY A 27 8.70 -8.47 -3.23
N TYR A 28 8.11 -9.34 -4.05
CA TYR A 28 8.65 -9.80 -5.32
C TYR A 28 7.65 -9.47 -6.43
N PRO A 29 8.08 -8.96 -7.59
CA PRO A 29 7.16 -8.61 -8.69
C PRO A 29 6.38 -9.85 -9.17
N ILE A 30 5.05 -9.80 -9.05
CA ILE A 30 4.13 -10.83 -9.54
C ILE A 30 2.76 -10.23 -9.87
N THR A 31 2.22 -10.56 -11.04
CA THR A 31 0.88 -10.11 -11.44
C THR A 31 -0.20 -10.90 -10.68
N PRO A 32 -1.28 -10.27 -10.17
CA PRO A 32 -1.63 -8.83 -10.26
C PRO A 32 -1.18 -7.98 -9.05
N GLN A 33 -0.29 -8.49 -8.19
CA GLN A 33 0.04 -7.91 -6.89
C GLN A 33 1.19 -6.89 -6.92
N THR A 34 1.90 -6.74 -8.04
CA THR A 34 3.04 -5.81 -8.23
C THR A 34 2.76 -4.39 -7.74
N GLU A 35 1.52 -3.90 -7.87
CA GLU A 35 1.15 -2.54 -7.42
C GLU A 35 1.23 -2.37 -5.90
N VAL A 36 1.06 -3.43 -5.10
CA VAL A 36 1.25 -3.36 -3.63
C VAL A 36 2.68 -2.97 -3.31
N ALA A 37 3.65 -3.64 -3.94
CA ALA A 37 5.07 -3.34 -3.74
C ALA A 37 5.43 -1.92 -4.21
N ALA A 38 4.89 -1.50 -5.37
CA ALA A 38 5.08 -0.15 -5.88
C ALA A 38 4.50 0.92 -4.93
N TYR A 39 3.31 0.70 -4.38
CA TYR A 39 2.68 1.61 -3.44
C TYR A 39 3.45 1.69 -2.11
N MET A 40 3.83 0.54 -1.56
CA MET A 40 4.64 0.45 -0.33
C MET A 40 5.96 1.21 -0.47
N ALA A 41 6.71 0.99 -1.56
CA ALA A 41 7.97 1.69 -1.81
C ALA A 41 7.80 3.21 -1.88
N LYS A 42 6.66 3.70 -2.41
CA LYS A 42 6.36 5.13 -2.51
C LYS A 42 5.88 5.75 -1.19
N ARG A 43 5.10 5.02 -0.39
CA ARG A 43 4.36 5.57 0.75
C ARG A 43 5.02 5.30 2.10
N LEU A 44 5.57 4.10 2.30
CA LEU A 44 6.16 3.64 3.56
C LEU A 44 7.34 4.52 4.05
N PRO A 45 8.18 5.12 3.19
CA PRO A 45 9.23 6.04 3.66
C PRO A 45 8.73 7.41 4.17
N LYS A 46 7.43 7.71 4.02
CA LYS A 46 6.82 9.01 4.36
C LYS A 46 5.94 8.95 5.62
N VAL A 47 6.03 7.87 6.37
CA VAL A 47 5.33 7.65 7.65
C VAL A 47 6.34 7.53 8.78
#